data_AF-A0A525CLG7-F1
#
_entry.id   AF-A0A525CLG7-F1
#
_cell.length_a   1.000
_cell.length_b   1.000
_cell.length_c   1.000
_cell.angle_alpha   90.00
_cell.angle_beta   90.00
_cell.angle_gamma   90.00
#
_symmetry.space_group_name_H-M   'P 1'
#
loop_
_entity.id
_entity.type
_entity.pdbx_description
1 polymer ?
#
loop_
_entity_poly.entity_id
_entity_poly.type
_entity_poly.pdbx_seq_one_letter_code
_entity_poly.pdbx_strand_id
1 'polypeptide(L)' 'MPKDILAELREEWYSESDHQPESVEEEIDDELLELEVLFRSRGTVMSGDSSVQVSENENAKAPPLKKDSE' A
#
# COMPACT_ATOMS: atom_id res chain seq x y z
N MET A 1 -20.39 39.99 -14.55
CA MET A 1 -20.66 38.90 -13.60
C MET A 1 -19.37 38.63 -12.83
N PRO A 2 -19.32 38.81 -11.51
CA PRO A 2 -18.18 38.36 -10.72
C PRO A 2 -18.10 36.83 -10.87
N LYS A 3 -16.95 36.31 -11.31
CA LYS A 3 -16.71 34.87 -11.40
C LYS A 3 -16.71 34.32 -9.98
N ASP A 4 -17.52 33.30 -9.72
CA ASP A 4 -17.54 32.62 -8.44
C ASP A 4 -16.32 31.70 -8.35
N ILE A 5 -15.24 32.23 -7.77
CA ILE A 5 -13.95 31.54 -7.61
C ILE A 5 -14.13 30.22 -6.85
N LEU A 6 -15.11 30.15 -5.92
CA LEU A 6 -15.41 28.93 -5.18
C LEU A 6 -16.10 27.89 -6.06
N ALA A 7 -16.87 28.32 -7.06
CA ALA A 7 -17.47 27.39 -8.02
C ALA A 7 -16.41 26.81 -8.96
N GLU A 8 -15.48 27.65 -9.45
CA GLU A 8 -14.36 27.23 -10.31
C GLU A 8 -13.44 26.24 -9.60
N LEU A 9 -13.08 26.51 -8.33
CA LEU A 9 -12.30 25.58 -7.50
C LEU A 9 -13.04 24.27 -7.23
N ARG A 10 -14.36 24.30 -7.00
CA ARG A 10 -15.13 23.05 -6.82
C ARG A 10 -15.15 22.22 -8.10
N GLU A 11 -15.31 22.85 -9.25
CA GLU A 11 -15.31 22.16 -10.55
C GLU A 11 -13.96 21.48 -10.79
N GLU A 12 -12.85 22.16 -10.49
CA GLU A 12 -11.50 21.60 -10.63
C GLU A 12 -11.26 20.38 -9.72
N TRP A 13 -11.75 20.41 -8.47
CA TRP A 13 -11.57 19.31 -7.51
C TRP A 13 -12.46 18.09 -7.77
N TYR A 14 -13.62 18.28 -8.40
CA TYR A 14 -14.55 17.20 -8.75
C TYR A 14 -14.46 16.81 -10.23
N SER A 15 -13.60 17.45 -11.02
CA SER A 15 -13.25 16.99 -12.35
C SER A 15 -12.52 15.66 -12.21
N GLU A 16 -12.95 14.64 -12.94
CA GLU A 16 -12.13 13.45 -13.13
C GLU A 16 -10.79 13.89 -13.70
N SER A 17 -9.69 13.35 -13.15
CA SER A 17 -8.38 13.58 -13.71
C SER A 17 -8.29 12.85 -15.05
N ASP A 18 -8.05 13.58 -16.14
CA ASP A 18 -7.73 13.01 -17.47
C ASP A 18 -6.36 12.29 -17.48
N HIS A 19 -5.78 11.98 -16.31
CA HIS A 19 -4.50 11.31 -16.20
C HIS A 19 -4.67 9.84 -16.59
N GLN A 20 -4.43 9.57 -17.86
CA GLN A 20 -4.30 8.22 -18.38
C GLN A 20 -2.82 7.83 -18.30
N PRO A 21 -2.47 6.73 -17.61
CA PRO A 21 -1.08 6.32 -17.48
C PRO A 21 -0.50 5.99 -18.86
N GLU A 22 0.73 6.44 -19.12
CA GLU A 22 1.46 6.19 -20.37
C GLU A 22 2.08 4.78 -20.39
N SER A 23 2.19 4.13 -19.22
CA SER A 23 2.79 2.81 -19.05
C SER A 23 2.16 2.00 -17.91
N VAL A 24 2.39 0.68 -17.92
CA VAL A 24 1.95 -0.21 -16.84
C VAL A 24 2.72 0.07 -15.56
N GLU A 25 4.00 0.44 -15.66
CA GLU A 25 4.80 0.84 -14.51
C GLU A 25 4.23 2.08 -13.81
N GLU A 26 3.82 3.08 -14.58
CA GLU A 26 3.17 4.29 -14.05
C GLU A 26 1.82 3.98 -13.39
N GLU A 27 1.01 3.11 -13.99
CA GLU A 27 -0.25 2.62 -13.40
C GLU A 27 -0.02 1.95 -12.03
N ILE A 28 1.01 1.08 -11.92
CA ILE A 28 1.36 0.42 -10.67
C ILE A 28 1.85 1.42 -9.62
N ASP A 29 2.66 2.41 -10.01
CA ASP A 29 3.18 3.43 -9.10
C ASP A 29 2.04 4.30 -8.53
N ASP A 30 1.08 4.69 -9.37
CA ASP A 30 -0.12 5.45 -8.94
C ASP A 30 -0.98 4.65 -7.96
N GLU A 31 -1.24 3.37 -8.23
CA GLU A 31 -1.98 2.48 -7.33
C GLU A 31 -1.27 2.31 -5.97
N LEU A 32 0.06 2.15 -5.99
CA LEU A 32 0.85 2.04 -4.76
C LEU A 32 0.83 3.34 -3.95
N LEU A 33 0.86 4.49 -4.61
CA LEU A 33 0.74 5.80 -3.96
C LEU A 33 -0.65 5.96 -3.30
N GLU A 34 -1.72 5.58 -3.99
CA GLU A 34 -3.07 5.62 -3.42
C GLU A 34 -3.18 4.75 -2.15
N LEU A 35 -2.63 3.54 -2.21
CA LEU A 35 -2.55 2.63 -1.07
C LEU A 35 -1.77 3.24 0.09
N GLU A 36 -0.62 3.86 -0.16
CA GLU A 36 0.18 4.52 0.88
C GLU A 36 -0.62 5.62 1.59
N VAL A 37 -1.34 6.46 0.83
CA VAL A 37 -2.20 7.52 1.37
C VAL A 37 -3.28 6.92 2.27
N LEU A 38 -3.94 5.84 1.82
CA LEU A 38 -4.94 5.14 2.62
C LEU A 38 -4.35 4.56 3.91
N PHE A 39 -3.19 3.93 3.84
CA PHE A 39 -2.53 3.37 5.03
C PHE A 39 -2.11 4.46 6.02
N ARG A 40 -1.54 5.57 5.56
CA ARG A 40 -1.18 6.71 6.42
C ARG A 40 -2.41 7.31 7.09
N SER A 41 -3.52 7.45 6.36
CA SER A 41 -4.78 7.98 6.91
C SER A 41 -5.35 7.11 8.04
N ARG A 42 -5.12 5.79 7.99
CA ARG A 42 -5.55 4.81 9.01
C ARG A 42 -4.51 4.57 10.11
N GLY A 43 -3.39 5.29 10.10
CA GLY A 43 -2.31 5.12 11.07
C GLY A 43 -1.55 3.79 10.94
N THR A 44 -1.67 3.13 9.80
CA THR A 44 -0.96 1.90 9.45
C THR A 44 0.34 2.24 8.75
N VAL A 45 1.44 1.65 9.21
CA VAL A 45 2.77 1.84 8.61
C VAL A 45 2.95 0.79 7.52
N MET A 46 3.10 1.20 6.26
CA MET A 46 3.45 0.27 5.19
C MET A 46 4.91 -0.15 5.40
N SER A 47 5.14 -1.44 5.54
CA SER A 47 6.44 -2.01 5.93
C SER A 47 7.42 -2.04 4.75
N GLY A 48 7.75 -0.88 4.19
CA GLY A 48 8.80 -0.71 3.17
C GLY A 48 10.16 -0.31 3.77
N ASP A 49 10.16 0.45 4.86
CA ASP A 49 11.40 0.94 5.50
C ASP A 49 12.07 -0.09 6.43
N SER A 50 11.39 -1.18 6.75
CA SER A 50 11.91 -2.28 7.57
C SER A 50 12.18 -3.48 6.67
N SER A 51 13.36 -3.53 6.06
CA SER A 51 13.91 -4.76 5.47
C SER A 51 13.99 -5.83 6.56
N VAL A 52 13.00 -6.75 6.57
CA VAL A 52 13.02 -7.91 7.46
C VAL A 52 14.11 -8.85 6.94
N GLN A 53 15.27 -8.85 7.60
CA GLN A 53 16.23 -9.92 7.43
C GLN A 53 15.62 -11.20 8.01
N VAL A 54 15.10 -12.06 7.14
CA VAL A 54 14.82 -13.45 7.47
C VAL A 54 16.15 -14.14 7.68
N SER A 55 16.58 -14.22 8.94
CA SER A 55 17.65 -15.14 9.31
C SER A 55 17.10 -16.55 9.16
N GLU A 56 17.76 -17.36 8.33
CA GLU A 56 17.53 -18.81 8.31
C GLU A 56 17.82 -19.33 9.71
N ASN A 57 16.76 -19.56 10.48
CA ASN A 57 16.87 -20.18 11.77
C ASN A 57 17.07 -21.68 11.51
N GLU A 58 18.31 -22.08 11.29
CA GLU A 58 18.79 -23.47 11.28
C GLU A 58 18.58 -24.11 12.67
N ASN A 59 17.34 -24.24 13.16
CA ASN A 59 17.04 -25.15 14.27
C ASN A 59 15.53 -25.37 14.51
N ALA A 60 14.76 -25.66 13.47
CA ALA A 60 13.50 -26.36 13.67
C ALA A 60 13.76 -27.84 13.98
N LYS A 61 14.37 -28.13 15.14
CA LYS A 61 14.41 -29.48 15.71
C LYS A 61 12.96 -29.84 16.06
N ALA A 62 12.32 -30.58 15.16
CA ALA A 62 11.00 -31.15 15.39
C ALA A 62 10.95 -31.83 16.78
N PRO A 63 9.88 -31.65 17.58
CA PRO A 63 9.76 -32.37 18.84
C PRO A 63 9.61 -33.87 18.51
N PRO A 64 10.29 -34.77 19.27
CA PRO A 64 10.19 -36.19 18.98
C PRO A 64 8.75 -36.68 19.20
N LEU A 65 8.18 -37.29 18.16
CA LEU A 65 6.95 -38.07 18.26
C LEU A 65 7.19 -39.19 19.28
N LYS A 66 6.53 -39.09 20.44
CA LYS A 66 6.45 -40.22 21.37
C LYS A 66 5.64 -41.31 20.66
N LYS A 67 6.30 -42.42 20.34
CA LYS A 67 5.61 -43.66 20.02
C LYS A 67 5.19 -44.25 21.36
N ASP A 68 3.90 -44.21 21.65
CA ASP A 68 3.34 -45.03 22.71
C ASP A 68 3.37 -46.48 22.19
N SER A 69 4.29 -47.28 22.74
CA SER A 69 4.28 -48.73 22.63
C SER A 69 3.45 -49.28 23.79
N GLU A 70 2.33 -49.91 23.48
CA GLU A 70 1.83 -51.13 24.15
C GLU A 70 0.96 -51.94 23.19
#